data_AF-A0A535KV17-F1
#
_entry.id   AF-A0A535KV17-F1
#
_cell.length_a   1.000
_cell.length_b   1.000
_cell.length_c   1.000
_cell.angle_alpha   90.00
_cell.angle_beta   90.00
_cell.angle_gamma   90.00
#
_symmetry.space_group_name_H-M   'P 1'
#
loop_
_entity.id
_entity.type
_entity.pdbx_description
1 polymer ?
#
loop_
_entity_poly.entity_id
_entity_poly.type
_entity_poly.pdbx_seq_one_letter_code
_entity_poly.pdbx_strand_id
1 'polypeptide(L)'
;MSEIGVRGIDLFKIAGESISGWIPSWKTGDIRPIRQPFCSQMEEQLLLHLEYHPLVTWYGRGDISATFASTYKITSPLPIPFTINYLFESKAHVYLPDAIGQLLDGRLFIAEAGLEQDKLRERNRAKAEAARKVAEQQGGVYWIATETTLSKTRHANLVFLHARRQTFPTWQELQGALLVVWPWGEAACVQEVVERLGERWPQAEREAAIWKRCADAAARGHLLVDLTSVSLTRLSSLPLMTPPLKALCESAFCVICELSKRYWLGHRSQIPHETCRSLPQPSRA
;
A
#
# COMPACT_ATOMS: atom_id res chain seq x y z
N MET A 1 -23.52 -33.03 -13.10
CA MET A 1 -22.41 -34.00 -13.16
C MET A 1 -21.67 -33.80 -14.47
N SER A 2 -20.36 -34.08 -14.47
CA SER A 2 -19.30 -33.79 -15.46
C SER A 2 -18.84 -32.31 -15.49
N GLU A 3 -17.60 -31.94 -15.16
CA GLU A 3 -16.35 -32.70 -15.23
C GLU A 3 -15.45 -32.53 -14.02
N ILE A 4 -14.78 -33.64 -13.71
CA ILE A 4 -13.71 -33.80 -12.73
C ILE A 4 -12.54 -32.96 -13.22
N GLY A 5 -12.44 -31.72 -12.75
CA GLY A 5 -11.19 -30.97 -12.79
C GLY A 5 -10.17 -31.76 -11.99
N VAL A 6 -9.09 -32.20 -12.64
CA VAL A 6 -7.95 -32.85 -11.99
C VAL A 6 -7.62 -32.06 -10.72
N ARG A 7 -7.58 -32.72 -9.55
CA ARG A 7 -7.00 -32.20 -8.30
C ARG A 7 -5.49 -32.00 -8.51
N GLY A 8 -5.14 -31.10 -9.41
CA GLY A 8 -3.78 -30.79 -9.81
C GLY A 8 -3.43 -29.44 -9.23
N ILE A 9 -2.85 -29.46 -8.03
CA ILE A 9 -1.83 -28.52 -7.54
C ILE A 9 -2.05 -27.09 -8.08
N ASP A 10 -3.12 -26.45 -7.62
CA ASP A 10 -3.36 -24.99 -7.74
C ASP A 10 -2.43 -24.22 -6.78
N LEU A 11 -1.19 -24.71 -6.61
CA LEU A 11 -0.18 -24.11 -5.74
C LEU A 11 0.51 -22.93 -6.42
N PHE A 12 0.60 -22.96 -7.75
CA PHE A 12 1.28 -21.91 -8.53
C PHE A 12 0.32 -20.93 -9.18
N LYS A 13 -0.97 -21.01 -8.84
CA LYS A 13 -2.00 -20.17 -9.43
C LYS A 13 -2.93 -19.60 -8.38
N ILE A 14 -3.48 -18.43 -8.68
CA ILE A 14 -4.50 -17.74 -7.89
C ILE A 14 -5.59 -17.33 -8.87
N ALA A 15 -6.84 -17.74 -8.61
CA ALA A 15 -7.97 -17.49 -9.50
C ALA A 15 -7.74 -17.87 -10.98
N GLY A 16 -6.91 -18.90 -11.23
CA GLY A 16 -6.56 -19.37 -12.58
C GLY A 16 -5.32 -18.72 -13.21
N GLU A 17 -4.80 -17.64 -12.62
CA GLU A 17 -3.61 -16.91 -13.06
C GLU A 17 -2.35 -17.42 -12.37
N SER A 18 -1.24 -17.54 -13.11
CA SER A 18 0.04 -17.97 -12.54
C SER A 18 0.62 -16.90 -11.61
N ILE A 19 1.27 -17.33 -10.53
CA ILE A 19 2.01 -16.42 -9.65
C ILE A 19 3.23 -15.88 -10.40
N SER A 20 3.30 -14.56 -10.51
CA SER A 20 4.43 -13.84 -11.11
C SER A 20 5.54 -13.54 -10.09
N GLY A 21 5.19 -13.39 -8.80
CA GLY A 21 6.17 -13.18 -7.75
C GLY A 21 5.57 -12.97 -6.36
N TRP A 22 6.42 -12.52 -5.43
CA TRP A 22 6.09 -12.33 -4.02
C TRP A 22 6.68 -11.03 -3.47
N ILE A 23 5.88 -10.29 -2.71
CA ILE A 23 6.30 -9.09 -1.97
C ILE A 23 6.38 -9.43 -0.47
N PRO A 24 7.53 -9.26 0.20
CA PRO A 24 7.60 -9.30 1.66
C PRO A 24 6.74 -8.19 2.29
N SER A 25 5.85 -8.53 3.21
CA SER A 25 5.03 -7.57 3.95
C SER A 25 5.43 -7.55 5.42
N TRP A 26 5.67 -6.35 5.95
CA TRP A 26 5.97 -6.13 7.37
C TRP A 26 4.76 -5.59 8.15
N LYS A 27 3.63 -5.38 7.48
CA LYS A 27 2.44 -4.80 8.11
C LYS A 27 1.79 -5.71 9.16
N THR A 28 2.02 -7.01 9.12
CA THR A 28 1.51 -7.94 10.15
C THR A 28 2.22 -7.79 11.50
N GLY A 29 3.30 -7.01 11.59
CA GLY A 29 4.05 -6.76 12.83
C GLY A 29 4.95 -7.93 13.26
N ASP A 30 4.98 -9.02 12.49
CA ASP A 30 5.82 -10.18 12.75
C ASP A 30 7.31 -9.87 12.55
N ILE A 31 8.17 -10.58 13.27
CA ILE A 31 9.63 -10.48 13.15
C ILE A 31 10.09 -10.83 11.72
N ARG A 32 9.37 -11.73 11.05
CA ARG A 32 9.62 -12.12 9.66
C ARG A 32 8.48 -11.62 8.78
N PRO A 33 8.78 -10.99 7.63
CA PRO A 33 7.74 -10.54 6.74
C PRO A 33 6.96 -11.73 6.17
N ILE A 34 5.63 -11.58 6.11
CA ILE A 34 4.76 -12.52 5.40
C ILE A 34 4.87 -12.24 3.91
N ARG A 35 4.81 -13.28 3.06
CA ARG A 35 4.91 -13.10 1.62
C ARG A 35 3.52 -12.91 1.02
N GLN A 36 3.33 -11.82 0.28
CA GLN A 36 2.11 -11.53 -0.46
C GLN A 36 2.32 -11.85 -1.94
N PRO A 37 1.56 -12.79 -2.52
CA PRO A 37 1.73 -13.16 -3.93
C PRO A 37 1.06 -12.16 -4.87
N PHE A 38 1.64 -11.98 -6.05
CA PHE A 38 1.03 -11.22 -7.15
C PHE A 38 1.09 -12.02 -8.46
N CYS A 39 0.12 -11.78 -9.33
CA CYS A 39 -0.05 -12.43 -10.63
C CYS A 39 0.27 -11.48 -11.78
N SER A 40 0.23 -10.16 -11.57
CA SER A 40 0.54 -9.16 -12.59
C SER A 40 1.39 -8.01 -12.04
N GLN A 41 2.00 -7.23 -12.94
CA GLN A 41 2.75 -6.03 -12.56
C GLN A 41 1.85 -4.94 -11.95
N MET A 42 0.59 -4.84 -12.37
CA MET A 42 -0.35 -3.88 -11.78
C MET A 42 -0.69 -4.27 -10.33
N GLU A 43 -0.88 -5.57 -10.07
CA GLU A 43 -1.05 -6.07 -8.71
C GLU A 43 0.19 -5.87 -7.85
N GLU A 44 1.39 -6.12 -8.39
CA GLU A 44 2.65 -5.83 -7.70
C GLU A 44 2.69 -4.36 -7.23
N GLN A 45 2.36 -3.43 -8.12
CA GLN A 45 2.32 -2.01 -7.81
C GLN A 45 1.26 -1.66 -6.76
N LEU A 46 0.06 -2.27 -6.83
CA LEU A 46 -0.99 -2.10 -5.82
C LEU A 46 -0.52 -2.62 -4.46
N LEU A 47 -0.02 -3.86 -4.37
CA LEU A 47 0.43 -4.45 -3.12
C LEU A 47 1.59 -3.67 -2.50
N LEU A 48 2.53 -3.19 -3.32
CA LEU A 48 3.61 -2.34 -2.85
C LEU A 48 3.12 -0.97 -2.38
N HIS A 49 2.13 -0.39 -3.06
CA HIS A 49 1.46 0.81 -2.58
C HIS A 49 0.82 0.59 -1.21
N LEU A 50 0.10 -0.53 -1.03
CA LEU A 50 -0.55 -0.89 0.23
C LEU A 50 0.48 -1.08 1.36
N GLU A 51 1.61 -1.74 1.10
CA GLU A 51 2.71 -1.92 2.08
C GLU A 51 3.25 -0.57 2.61
N TYR A 52 3.24 0.46 1.76
CA TYR A 52 3.69 1.81 2.12
C TYR A 52 2.57 2.80 2.42
N HIS A 53 1.31 2.36 2.42
CA HIS A 53 0.20 3.23 2.75
C HIS A 53 0.15 3.40 4.28
N PRO A 54 0.21 4.64 4.81
CA PRO A 54 0.35 4.88 6.25
C PRO A 54 -0.88 4.44 7.05
N LEU A 55 -2.06 4.50 6.44
CA LEU A 55 -3.31 4.08 7.10
C LEU A 55 -3.57 2.58 7.05
N VAL A 56 -2.84 1.80 6.24
CA VAL A 56 -3.07 0.36 6.12
C VAL A 56 -2.34 -0.35 7.26
N THR A 57 -3.03 -1.22 7.99
CA THR A 57 -2.45 -2.06 9.06
C THR A 57 -2.25 -3.49 8.63
N TRP A 58 -3.09 -3.99 7.74
CA TRP A 58 -2.96 -5.31 7.15
C TRP A 58 -3.53 -5.30 5.73
N TYR A 59 -2.93 -6.08 4.84
CA TYR A 59 -3.48 -6.34 3.52
C TYR A 59 -3.14 -7.75 3.08
N GLY A 60 -3.95 -8.28 2.17
CA GLY A 60 -3.73 -9.56 1.54
C GLY A 60 -4.56 -9.70 0.28
N ARG A 61 -4.34 -10.78 -0.45
CA ARG A 61 -5.13 -11.15 -1.63
C ARG A 61 -6.54 -11.56 -1.21
N GLY A 62 -7.56 -11.03 -1.87
CA GLY A 62 -8.95 -11.42 -1.61
C GLY A 62 -9.37 -12.70 -2.32
N ASP A 63 -8.65 -13.09 -3.37
CA ASP A 63 -8.98 -14.19 -4.27
C ASP A 63 -8.21 -15.49 -3.99
N ILE A 64 -7.39 -15.53 -2.93
CA ILE A 64 -6.71 -16.76 -2.49
C ILE A 64 -7.69 -17.75 -1.87
N SER A 65 -7.54 -19.03 -2.22
CA SER A 65 -8.29 -20.11 -1.59
C SER A 65 -7.75 -20.45 -0.20
N ALA A 66 -8.58 -21.06 0.65
CA ALA A 66 -8.15 -21.56 1.96
C ALA A 66 -6.99 -22.59 1.83
N THR A 67 -7.02 -23.44 0.79
CA THR A 67 -5.95 -24.40 0.50
C THR A 67 -4.64 -23.68 0.19
N PHE A 68 -4.69 -22.66 -0.68
CA PHE A 68 -3.52 -21.87 -1.05
C PHE A 68 -2.91 -21.19 0.19
N ALA A 69 -3.74 -20.53 0.99
CA ALA A 69 -3.29 -19.86 2.20
C ALA A 69 -2.68 -20.84 3.20
N SER A 70 -3.27 -22.03 3.39
CA SER A 70 -2.71 -23.08 4.23
C SER A 70 -1.35 -23.57 3.72
N THR A 71 -1.18 -23.76 2.41
CA THR A 71 0.09 -24.25 1.84
C THR A 71 1.21 -23.23 2.02
N TYR A 72 0.93 -21.95 1.79
CA TYR A 72 1.92 -20.88 1.90
C TYR A 72 1.99 -20.23 3.28
N LYS A 73 1.26 -20.76 4.27
CA LYS A 73 1.18 -20.26 5.64
C LYS A 73 0.79 -18.77 5.70
N ILE A 74 -0.12 -18.36 4.81
CA ILE A 74 -0.66 -17.01 4.76
C ILE A 74 -1.77 -16.92 5.80
N THR A 75 -1.59 -16.04 6.78
CA THR A 75 -2.61 -15.76 7.80
C THR A 75 -3.44 -14.55 7.36
N SER A 76 -4.76 -14.68 7.41
CA SER A 76 -5.68 -13.61 7.09
C SER A 76 -6.66 -13.38 8.26
N PRO A 77 -6.81 -12.13 8.75
CA PRO A 77 -7.86 -11.78 9.70
C PRO A 77 -9.24 -11.67 9.03
N LEU A 78 -9.29 -11.64 7.69
CA LEU A 78 -10.51 -11.57 6.90
C LEU A 78 -10.80 -12.92 6.22
N PRO A 79 -12.07 -13.23 5.92
CA PRO A 79 -12.43 -14.43 5.17
C PRO A 79 -11.70 -14.51 3.82
N ILE A 80 -11.16 -15.69 3.51
CA ILE A 80 -10.50 -16.00 2.24
C ILE A 80 -11.05 -17.32 1.66
N PRO A 81 -11.45 -17.36 0.38
CA PRO A 81 -11.56 -16.22 -0.53
C PRO A 81 -12.67 -15.25 -0.07
N PHE A 82 -12.47 -13.95 -0.30
CA PHE A 82 -13.42 -12.91 0.01
C PHE A 82 -14.42 -12.77 -1.14
N THR A 83 -15.61 -13.32 -0.94
CA THR A 83 -16.62 -13.41 -2.00
C THR A 83 -17.59 -12.24 -1.96
N ILE A 84 -17.82 -11.62 -3.13
CA ILE A 84 -18.78 -10.54 -3.32
C ILE A 84 -19.78 -10.97 -4.38
N ASN A 85 -21.03 -11.12 -3.97
CA ASN A 85 -22.12 -11.45 -4.88
C ASN A 85 -22.62 -10.18 -5.56
N TYR A 86 -22.83 -10.25 -6.88
CA TYR A 86 -23.39 -9.14 -7.64
C TYR A 86 -24.28 -9.60 -8.78
N LEU A 87 -25.17 -8.71 -9.22
CA LEU A 87 -26.05 -8.93 -10.37
C LEU A 87 -25.54 -8.10 -11.55
N PHE A 88 -25.47 -8.73 -12.71
CA PHE A 88 -25.19 -8.07 -13.99
C PHE A 88 -26.04 -8.75 -15.06
N GLU A 89 -26.75 -7.98 -15.88
CA GLU A 89 -27.69 -8.51 -16.91
C GLU A 89 -28.69 -9.54 -16.34
N SER A 90 -29.20 -9.29 -15.13
CA SER A 90 -30.11 -10.20 -14.39
C SER A 90 -29.53 -11.58 -14.07
N LYS A 91 -28.21 -11.77 -14.18
CA LYS A 91 -27.50 -12.98 -13.80
C LYS A 91 -26.69 -12.75 -12.53
N ALA A 92 -26.75 -13.74 -11.63
CA ALA A 92 -25.94 -13.76 -10.42
C ALA A 92 -24.48 -14.12 -10.77
N HIS A 93 -23.56 -13.35 -10.22
CA HIS A 93 -22.13 -13.54 -10.38
C HIS A 93 -21.43 -13.44 -9.03
N VAL A 94 -20.31 -14.15 -8.91
CA VAL A 94 -19.38 -14.03 -7.78
C VAL A 94 -18.15 -13.31 -8.27
N TYR A 95 -17.70 -12.33 -7.50
CA TYR A 95 -16.49 -11.57 -7.72
C TYR A 95 -15.57 -11.75 -6.52
N LEU A 96 -14.28 -11.92 -6.81
CA LEU A 96 -13.20 -12.02 -5.84
C LEU A 96 -12.29 -10.80 -6.06
N PRO A 97 -12.04 -9.97 -5.04
CA PRO A 97 -11.22 -8.79 -5.17
C PRO A 97 -9.72 -9.11 -5.20
N ASP A 98 -8.96 -8.29 -5.92
CA ASP A 98 -7.50 -8.43 -6.02
C ASP A 98 -6.86 -8.30 -4.63
N ALA A 99 -7.26 -7.29 -3.84
CA ALA A 99 -6.75 -7.10 -2.48
C ALA A 99 -7.86 -6.70 -1.50
N ILE A 100 -7.68 -7.11 -0.26
CA ILE A 100 -8.49 -6.73 0.89
C ILE A 100 -7.56 -6.33 2.03
N GLY A 101 -8.07 -5.54 2.96
CA GLY A 101 -7.29 -5.28 4.16
C GLY A 101 -7.99 -4.45 5.22
N GLN A 102 -7.22 -4.04 6.21
CA GLN A 102 -7.67 -3.26 7.35
C GLN A 102 -6.90 -1.94 7.44
N LEU A 103 -7.62 -0.90 7.82
CA LEU A 103 -7.06 0.41 8.14
C LEU A 103 -6.69 0.53 9.63
N LEU A 104 -5.98 1.58 10.00
CA LEU A 104 -5.58 1.90 11.38
C LEU A 104 -6.76 2.04 12.34
N ASP A 105 -7.92 2.42 11.85
CA ASP A 105 -9.17 2.53 12.61
C ASP A 105 -10.00 1.22 12.62
N GLY A 106 -9.46 0.14 12.04
CA GLY A 106 -10.10 -1.17 11.95
C GLY A 106 -11.07 -1.34 10.79
N ARG A 107 -11.32 -0.29 10.00
CA ARG A 107 -12.22 -0.38 8.85
C ARG A 107 -11.66 -1.27 7.74
N LEU A 108 -12.55 -1.99 7.05
CA LEU A 108 -12.23 -2.76 5.86
C LEU A 108 -11.83 -1.82 4.72
N PHE A 109 -10.86 -2.24 3.91
CA PHE A 109 -10.80 -1.77 2.53
C PHE A 109 -10.83 -2.94 1.55
N ILE A 110 -11.37 -2.68 0.37
CA ILE A 110 -11.31 -3.57 -0.79
C ILE A 110 -10.59 -2.79 -1.89
N ALA A 111 -9.63 -3.42 -2.55
CA ALA A 111 -8.83 -2.77 -3.59
C ALA A 111 -8.73 -3.63 -4.86
N GLU A 112 -8.72 -2.94 -5.99
CA GLU A 112 -8.64 -3.53 -7.32
C GLU A 112 -7.49 -2.90 -8.11
N ALA A 113 -6.83 -3.70 -8.93
CA ALA A 113 -5.78 -3.30 -9.85
C ALA A 113 -6.22 -3.59 -11.29
N GLY A 114 -5.94 -2.69 -12.23
CA GLY A 114 -6.09 -3.00 -13.66
C GLY A 114 -6.02 -1.76 -14.54
N LEU A 115 -6.10 -1.96 -15.85
CA LEU A 115 -6.07 -0.85 -16.80
C LEU A 115 -7.34 -0.01 -16.69
N GLU A 116 -7.20 1.32 -16.75
CA GLU A 116 -8.31 2.26 -16.66
C GLU A 116 -9.42 1.93 -17.67
N GLN A 117 -9.05 1.72 -18.93
CA GLN A 117 -9.98 1.35 -19.99
C GLN A 117 -10.75 0.05 -19.70
N ASP A 118 -10.13 -0.91 -19.01
CA ASP A 118 -10.77 -2.17 -18.66
C ASP A 118 -11.73 -1.99 -17.49
N LYS A 119 -11.37 -1.18 -16.50
CA LYS A 119 -12.25 -0.86 -15.36
C LYS A 119 -13.48 -0.04 -15.79
N LEU A 120 -13.43 0.65 -16.93
CA LEU A 120 -14.57 1.38 -17.50
C LEU A 120 -15.62 0.49 -18.18
N ARG A 121 -15.32 -0.77 -18.49
CA ARG A 121 -16.30 -1.70 -19.12
C ARG A 121 -17.48 -1.95 -18.18
N GLU A 122 -18.68 -2.08 -18.74
CA GLU A 122 -19.94 -2.18 -17.97
C GLU A 122 -19.92 -3.27 -16.88
N ARG A 123 -19.43 -4.47 -17.23
CA ARG A 123 -19.33 -5.59 -16.28
C ARG A 123 -18.37 -5.27 -15.13
N ASN A 124 -17.25 -4.59 -15.40
CA ASN A 124 -16.27 -4.24 -14.37
C ASN A 124 -16.77 -3.07 -13.50
N ARG A 125 -17.54 -2.15 -14.07
CA ARG A 125 -18.29 -1.14 -13.31
C ARG A 125 -19.31 -1.77 -12.35
N ALA A 126 -20.03 -2.81 -12.79
CA ALA A 126 -20.95 -3.54 -11.92
C ALA A 126 -20.23 -4.25 -10.77
N LYS A 127 -19.06 -4.86 -11.02
CA LYS A 127 -18.21 -5.45 -9.97
C LYS A 127 -17.74 -4.40 -8.96
N ALA A 128 -17.20 -3.29 -9.46
CA ALA A 128 -16.71 -2.18 -8.65
C ALA A 128 -17.82 -1.59 -7.75
N GLU A 129 -19.02 -1.42 -8.29
CA GLU A 129 -20.17 -0.92 -7.54
C GLU A 129 -20.61 -1.89 -6.44
N ALA A 130 -20.59 -3.21 -6.71
CA ALA A 130 -20.86 -4.20 -5.69
C ALA A 130 -19.79 -4.21 -4.58
N ALA A 131 -18.52 -4.14 -4.97
CA ALA A 131 -17.39 -4.06 -4.04
C ALA A 131 -17.50 -2.83 -3.11
N ARG A 132 -17.81 -1.67 -3.70
CA ARG A 132 -18.05 -0.42 -2.98
C ARG A 132 -19.19 -0.56 -1.97
N LYS A 133 -20.34 -1.10 -2.39
CA LYS A 133 -21.48 -1.32 -1.49
C LYS A 133 -21.13 -2.23 -0.32
N VAL A 134 -20.40 -3.32 -0.57
CA VAL A 134 -19.96 -4.23 0.50
C VAL A 134 -19.00 -3.52 1.46
N ALA A 135 -18.03 -2.76 0.96
CA ALA A 135 -17.14 -1.96 1.79
C ALA A 135 -17.92 -0.96 2.64
N GLU A 136 -18.80 -0.16 2.04
CA GLU A 136 -19.60 0.87 2.73
C GLU A 136 -20.54 0.29 3.79
N GLN A 137 -21.18 -0.86 3.52
CA GLN A 137 -22.01 -1.56 4.50
C GLN A 137 -21.23 -2.00 5.74
N GLN A 138 -19.91 -2.22 5.59
CA GLN A 138 -18.99 -2.54 6.69
C GLN A 138 -18.26 -1.29 7.21
N GLY A 139 -18.72 -0.08 6.83
CA GLY A 139 -18.11 1.19 7.18
C GLY A 139 -16.75 1.45 6.51
N GLY A 140 -16.32 0.59 5.59
CA GLY A 140 -15.03 0.59 4.91
C GLY A 140 -14.93 1.46 3.67
N VAL A 141 -13.86 1.25 2.90
CA VAL A 141 -13.57 1.99 1.67
C VAL A 141 -13.25 1.05 0.50
N TYR A 142 -13.56 1.51 -0.71
CA TYR A 142 -13.20 0.79 -1.94
C TYR A 142 -12.23 1.62 -2.78
N TRP A 143 -11.19 0.96 -3.27
CA TRP A 143 -10.05 1.56 -3.96
C TRP A 143 -9.84 0.92 -5.33
N ILE A 144 -9.59 1.74 -6.34
CA ILE A 144 -9.20 1.28 -7.67
C ILE A 144 -7.85 1.88 -7.98
N ALA A 145 -6.90 1.00 -8.32
CA ALA A 145 -5.57 1.34 -8.76
C ALA A 145 -5.42 0.99 -10.24
N THR A 146 -4.81 1.92 -10.96
CA THR A 146 -4.68 1.98 -12.41
C THR A 146 -3.33 2.59 -12.75
N GLU A 147 -2.94 2.48 -14.01
CA GLU A 147 -1.77 3.15 -14.56
C GLU A 147 -1.81 4.69 -14.40
N THR A 148 -3.01 5.27 -14.23
CA THR A 148 -3.21 6.70 -14.01
C THR A 148 -3.07 7.13 -12.55
N THR A 149 -3.22 6.19 -11.59
CA THR A 149 -3.07 6.45 -10.14
C THR A 149 -1.74 6.01 -9.57
N LEU A 150 -1.19 4.94 -10.13
CA LEU A 150 0.07 4.35 -9.68
C LEU A 150 1.21 4.97 -10.48
N SER A 151 1.76 6.07 -9.94
CA SER A 151 2.92 6.73 -10.53
C SER A 151 4.10 5.75 -10.68
N LYS A 152 4.67 5.70 -11.90
CA LYS A 152 5.86 4.89 -12.21
C LYS A 152 7.06 5.31 -11.36
N THR A 153 7.24 6.62 -11.15
CA THR A 153 8.31 7.17 -10.29
C THR A 153 8.15 6.68 -8.86
N ARG A 154 6.92 6.76 -8.32
CA ARG A 154 6.62 6.25 -6.98
C ARG A 154 6.89 4.76 -6.89
N HIS A 155 6.43 3.98 -7.86
CA HIS A 155 6.70 2.54 -7.89
C HIS A 155 8.20 2.23 -7.87
N ALA A 156 9.00 2.88 -8.73
CA ALA A 156 10.45 2.69 -8.76
C ALA A 156 11.12 3.02 -7.41
N ASN A 157 10.72 4.12 -6.79
CA ASN A 157 11.20 4.49 -5.45
C ASN A 157 10.79 3.47 -4.38
N LEU A 158 9.55 2.98 -4.42
CA LEU A 158 9.08 1.99 -3.47
C LEU A 158 9.82 0.67 -3.65
N VAL A 159 10.07 0.22 -4.88
CA VAL A 159 10.89 -0.98 -5.15
C VAL A 159 12.30 -0.78 -4.57
N PHE A 160 12.90 0.39 -4.81
CA PHE A 160 14.22 0.74 -4.30
C PHE A 160 14.30 0.71 -2.77
N LEU A 161 13.32 1.33 -2.09
CA LEU A 161 13.23 1.34 -0.62
C LEU A 161 12.95 -0.06 -0.07
N HIS A 162 12.04 -0.79 -0.69
CA HIS A 162 11.61 -2.11 -0.25
C HIS A 162 12.74 -3.13 -0.30
N ALA A 163 13.56 -3.10 -1.36
CA ALA A 163 14.76 -3.93 -1.47
C ALA A 163 15.77 -3.68 -0.33
N ARG A 164 15.77 -2.48 0.27
CA ARG A 164 16.70 -2.06 1.34
C ARG A 164 16.09 -2.14 2.74
N ARG A 165 14.87 -2.64 2.87
CA ARG A 165 14.17 -2.69 4.15
C ARG A 165 14.54 -3.89 5.03
N GLN A 166 15.27 -4.87 4.46
CA GLN A 166 15.70 -6.05 5.20
C GLN A 166 16.68 -5.70 6.32
N THR A 167 16.52 -6.35 7.46
CA THR A 167 17.47 -6.24 8.58
C THR A 167 18.77 -6.99 8.26
N PHE A 168 19.88 -6.46 8.75
CA PHE A 168 21.22 -7.01 8.62
C PHE A 168 21.94 -6.97 9.99
N PRO A 169 23.03 -7.74 10.21
CA PRO A 169 23.59 -7.96 11.54
C PRO A 169 23.91 -6.69 12.36
N THR A 170 24.47 -5.67 11.73
CA THR A 170 24.88 -4.41 12.38
C THR A 170 23.75 -3.39 12.52
N TRP A 171 22.51 -3.72 12.10
CA TRP A 171 21.39 -2.78 12.09
C TRP A 171 21.09 -2.18 13.47
N GLN A 172 21.11 -2.97 14.54
CA GLN A 172 20.74 -2.47 15.88
C GLN A 172 21.70 -1.38 16.37
N GLU A 173 23.00 -1.57 16.18
CA GLU A 173 24.02 -0.57 16.55
C GLU A 173 23.89 0.70 15.68
N LEU A 174 23.77 0.52 14.36
CA LEU A 174 23.63 1.63 13.41
C LEU A 174 22.34 2.40 13.61
N GLN A 175 21.24 1.74 13.95
CA GLN A 175 19.98 2.40 14.28
C GLN A 175 20.12 3.32 15.49
N GLY A 176 20.82 2.88 16.54
CA GLY A 176 21.12 3.70 17.71
C GLY A 176 21.97 4.92 17.35
N ALA A 177 23.03 4.73 16.58
CA ALA A 177 23.90 5.82 16.13
C ALA A 177 23.15 6.83 15.24
N LEU A 178 22.30 6.34 14.32
CA LEU A 178 21.49 7.16 13.44
C LEU A 178 20.55 8.10 14.19
N LEU A 179 19.98 7.68 15.32
CA LEU A 179 19.10 8.54 16.12
C LEU A 179 19.85 9.72 16.76
N VAL A 180 21.17 9.59 16.97
CA VAL A 180 22.02 10.64 17.53
C VAL A 180 22.50 11.60 16.45
N VAL A 181 23.02 11.08 15.33
CA VAL A 181 23.64 11.91 14.27
C VAL A 181 22.63 12.51 13.29
N TRP A 182 21.42 11.96 13.27
CA TRP A 182 20.32 12.37 12.40
C TRP A 182 18.99 12.21 13.16
N PRO A 183 18.70 13.10 14.13
CA PRO A 183 17.45 13.09 14.86
C PRO A 183 16.25 13.33 13.94
N TRP A 184 15.06 12.98 14.43
CA TRP A 184 13.81 13.28 13.76
C TRP A 184 13.62 14.80 13.61
N GLY A 185 12.97 15.22 12.52
CA GLY A 185 12.74 16.61 12.15
C GLY A 185 13.88 17.21 11.31
N GLU A 186 15.06 16.58 11.29
CA GLU A 186 16.18 17.06 10.50
C GLU A 186 16.11 16.55 9.05
N ALA A 187 16.21 17.48 8.10
CA ALA A 187 16.41 17.17 6.70
C ALA A 187 17.91 17.02 6.41
N ALA A 188 18.32 15.85 5.92
CA ALA A 188 19.68 15.57 5.48
C ALA A 188 19.64 14.61 4.28
N CYS A 189 20.71 14.61 3.48
CA CYS A 189 20.90 13.61 2.43
C CYS A 189 21.72 12.42 2.92
N VAL A 190 21.74 11.33 2.14
CA VAL A 190 22.45 10.11 2.54
C VAL A 190 23.95 10.36 2.68
N GLN A 191 24.53 11.16 1.79
CA GLN A 191 25.97 11.45 1.83
C GLN A 191 26.37 12.14 3.14
N GLU A 192 25.64 13.18 3.54
CA GLU A 192 25.87 13.90 4.80
C GLU A 192 25.75 12.98 6.01
N VAL A 193 24.71 12.12 6.06
CA VAL A 193 24.50 11.23 7.20
C VAL A 193 25.57 10.14 7.27
N VAL A 194 26.05 9.64 6.12
CA VAL A 194 27.18 8.69 6.07
C VAL A 194 28.43 9.33 6.67
N GLU A 195 28.75 10.56 6.30
CA GLU A 195 29.92 11.29 6.81
C GLU A 195 29.83 11.48 8.34
N ARG A 196 28.66 11.87 8.86
CA ARG A 196 28.43 12.06 10.30
C ARG A 196 28.57 10.77 11.12
N LEU A 197 28.24 9.60 10.56
CA LEU A 197 28.40 8.31 11.23
C LEU A 197 29.89 7.92 11.42
N GLY A 198 30.81 8.57 10.71
CA GLY A 198 32.24 8.27 10.76
C GLY A 198 32.59 6.88 10.23
N GLU A 199 33.84 6.44 10.42
CA GLU A 199 34.39 5.24 9.76
C GLU A 199 34.27 3.95 10.59
N ARG A 200 33.52 3.97 11.70
CA ARG A 200 33.35 2.79 12.57
C ARG A 200 32.72 1.59 11.84
N TRP A 201 31.87 1.84 10.85
CA TRP A 201 31.21 0.81 10.04
C TRP A 201 31.56 0.96 8.55
N PRO A 202 31.57 -0.15 7.78
CA PRO A 202 31.74 -0.10 6.34
C PRO A 202 30.73 0.86 5.69
N GLN A 203 31.18 1.61 4.68
CA GLN A 203 30.32 2.59 4.00
C GLN A 203 29.02 1.97 3.49
N ALA A 204 29.09 0.75 2.93
CA ALA A 204 27.92 0.04 2.43
C ALA A 204 26.87 -0.23 3.53
N GLU A 205 27.29 -0.55 4.75
CA GLU A 205 26.38 -0.78 5.87
C GLU A 205 25.78 0.53 6.41
N ARG A 206 26.57 1.61 6.45
CA ARG A 206 26.08 2.94 6.81
C ARG A 206 25.00 3.41 5.84
N GLU A 207 25.25 3.30 4.53
CA GLU A 207 24.27 3.61 3.50
C GLU A 207 23.02 2.72 3.60
N ALA A 208 23.20 1.42 3.78
CA ALA A 208 22.09 0.49 3.95
C ALA A 208 21.23 0.85 5.17
N ALA A 209 21.83 1.25 6.29
CA ALA A 209 21.11 1.67 7.48
C ALA A 209 20.25 2.92 7.23
N ILE A 210 20.80 3.91 6.53
CA ILE A 210 20.07 5.15 6.20
C ILE A 210 18.85 4.82 5.32
N TRP A 211 19.05 4.02 4.28
CA TRP A 211 17.95 3.63 3.39
C TRP A 211 16.91 2.75 4.09
N LYS A 212 17.34 1.82 4.94
CA LYS A 212 16.41 1.02 5.75
C LYS A 212 15.57 1.90 6.66
N ARG A 213 16.19 2.88 7.34
CA ARG A 213 15.46 3.86 8.17
C ARG A 213 14.46 4.65 7.34
N CYS A 214 14.82 5.08 6.13
CA CYS A 214 13.90 5.78 5.22
C CYS A 214 12.74 4.89 4.78
N ALA A 215 13.00 3.62 4.46
CA ALA A 215 11.96 2.65 4.09
C ALA A 215 10.98 2.39 5.25
N ASP A 216 11.51 2.20 6.46
CA ASP A 216 10.70 2.00 7.67
C ASP A 216 9.89 3.26 8.04
N ALA A 217 10.47 4.45 7.83
CA ALA A 217 9.77 5.72 8.01
C ALA A 217 8.67 5.91 6.95
N ALA A 218 8.97 5.65 5.68
CA ALA A 218 8.01 5.76 4.58
C ALA A 218 6.80 4.84 4.78
N ALA A 219 7.03 3.58 5.19
CA ALA A 219 5.95 2.63 5.44
C ALA A 219 5.01 3.03 6.59
N ARG A 220 5.46 3.93 7.47
CA ARG A 220 4.71 4.51 8.58
C ARG A 220 4.20 5.92 8.31
N GLY A 221 4.46 6.49 7.13
CA GLY A 221 4.08 7.86 6.78
C GLY A 221 4.93 8.95 7.43
N HIS A 222 6.17 8.62 7.85
CA HIS A 222 7.09 9.58 8.46
C HIS A 222 8.16 10.13 7.51
N LEU A 223 8.31 9.57 6.30
CA LEU A 223 9.18 10.16 5.27
C LEU A 223 8.43 11.27 4.54
N LEU A 224 8.89 12.51 4.67
CA LEU A 224 8.24 13.69 4.08
C LEU A 224 8.80 14.01 2.68
N VAL A 225 8.93 12.99 1.84
CA VAL A 225 9.35 13.12 0.45
C VAL A 225 8.20 12.71 -0.44
N ASP A 226 7.86 13.56 -1.40
CA ASP A 226 6.92 13.19 -2.45
C ASP A 226 7.59 12.21 -3.43
N LEU A 227 7.40 10.92 -3.16
CA LEU A 227 7.92 9.84 -3.97
C LEU A 227 7.32 9.80 -5.39
N THR A 228 6.29 10.59 -5.69
CA THR A 228 5.73 10.68 -7.05
C THR A 228 6.48 11.66 -7.94
N SER A 229 7.04 12.73 -7.37
CA SER A 229 7.72 13.80 -8.11
C SER A 229 9.25 13.69 -8.09
N VAL A 230 9.83 13.04 -7.07
CA VAL A 230 11.28 12.94 -6.90
C VAL A 230 11.76 11.51 -7.11
N SER A 231 12.83 11.32 -7.89
CA SER A 231 13.60 10.06 -7.89
C SER A 231 14.61 10.06 -6.76
N LEU A 232 14.59 9.03 -5.91
CA LEU A 232 15.49 8.94 -4.76
C LEU A 232 16.94 8.72 -5.21
N THR A 233 17.84 9.54 -4.68
CA THR A 233 19.29 9.46 -4.88
C THR A 233 20.00 9.70 -3.56
N ARG A 234 21.33 9.50 -3.52
CA ARG A 234 22.13 9.80 -2.33
C ARG A 234 22.11 11.29 -1.93
N LEU A 235 21.74 12.18 -2.86
CA LEU A 235 21.68 13.63 -2.68
C LEU A 235 20.25 14.12 -2.38
N SER A 236 19.25 13.25 -2.43
CA SER A 236 17.88 13.62 -2.08
C SER A 236 17.82 14.07 -0.62
N SER A 237 17.14 15.18 -0.35
CA SER A 237 16.83 15.60 1.02
C SER A 237 15.74 14.69 1.60
N LEU A 238 16.00 14.11 2.77
CA LEU A 238 15.17 13.05 3.37
C LEU A 238 14.56 13.49 4.72
N PRO A 239 13.72 14.53 4.79
CA PRO A 239 13.09 14.91 6.06
C PRO A 239 12.27 13.75 6.67
N LEU A 240 12.59 13.40 7.92
CA LEU A 240 11.89 12.37 8.68
C LEU A 240 11.08 13.02 9.81
N MET A 241 9.77 12.85 9.83
CA MET A 241 8.90 13.41 10.87
C MET A 241 8.97 12.60 12.17
N THR A 242 9.01 13.28 13.32
CA THR A 242 8.90 12.66 14.65
C THR A 242 7.60 11.84 14.77
N PRO A 243 7.66 10.58 15.24
CA PRO A 243 6.50 9.94 15.88
C PRO A 243 6.22 10.65 17.23
N PRO A 244 4.98 10.80 17.78
CA PRO A 244 3.67 10.27 17.37
C PRO A 244 2.47 11.27 17.45
N LEU A 245 1.38 10.99 16.72
CA LEU A 245 -0.02 11.06 17.17
C LEU A 245 -0.90 10.57 16.03
N LYS A 246 -1.86 9.69 16.35
CA LYS A 246 -3.05 9.44 15.52
C LYS A 246 -3.50 10.76 14.87
N ALA A 247 -3.76 10.73 13.57
CA ALA A 247 -4.35 11.82 12.79
C ALA A 247 -3.39 12.92 12.31
N LEU A 248 -2.64 12.64 11.23
CA LEU A 248 -2.23 13.68 10.28
C LEU A 248 -1.96 13.05 8.90
N CYS A 249 -2.92 12.29 8.35
CA CYS A 249 -2.83 11.85 6.96
C CYS A 249 -4.18 11.43 6.35
N GLU A 250 -5.24 12.21 6.57
CA GLU A 250 -6.47 12.06 5.75
C GLU A 250 -6.41 12.92 4.47
N SER A 251 -5.66 14.03 4.48
CA SER A 251 -5.72 15.04 3.41
C SER A 251 -4.63 14.96 2.35
N ALA A 252 -3.45 14.35 2.61
CA ALA A 252 -2.31 14.44 1.69
C ALA A 252 -2.07 13.18 0.82
N PHE A 253 -2.68 12.03 1.14
CA PHE A 253 -2.41 10.77 0.43
C PHE A 253 -3.62 10.17 -0.32
N CYS A 254 -4.70 10.94 -0.46
CA CYS A 254 -5.95 10.54 -1.12
C CYS A 254 -5.86 10.46 -2.66
N VAL A 255 -4.74 10.04 -3.25
CA VAL A 255 -4.63 9.85 -4.72
C VAL A 255 -5.56 8.74 -5.20
N ILE A 256 -5.80 7.72 -4.37
CA ILE A 256 -6.71 6.61 -4.71
C ILE A 256 -8.20 6.98 -4.45
N CYS A 257 -8.50 7.81 -3.44
CA CYS A 257 -9.87 8.22 -3.16
C CYS A 257 -10.44 9.22 -4.18
N GLU A 258 -9.63 10.12 -4.75
CA GLU A 258 -10.15 11.15 -5.68
C GLU A 258 -10.78 10.57 -6.96
N LEU A 259 -10.35 9.39 -7.39
CA LEU A 259 -10.88 8.77 -8.60
C LEU A 259 -12.20 8.02 -8.39
N SER A 260 -12.49 7.52 -7.19
CA SER A 260 -13.87 7.09 -6.88
C SER A 260 -14.89 8.21 -7.10
N LYS A 261 -14.48 9.49 -7.00
CA LYS A 261 -15.33 10.64 -7.33
C LYS A 261 -15.26 11.01 -8.82
N ARG A 262 -14.06 11.06 -9.43
CA ARG A 262 -13.90 11.42 -10.86
C ARG A 262 -14.44 10.38 -11.85
N TYR A 263 -14.37 9.08 -11.54
CA TYR A 263 -14.91 8.01 -12.41
C TYR A 263 -16.45 8.03 -12.50
N TRP A 264 -17.14 8.72 -11.59
CA TRP A 264 -18.60 8.64 -11.48
C TRP A 264 -19.31 9.99 -11.58
N LEU A 265 -18.61 11.13 -11.50
CA LEU A 265 -19.18 12.47 -11.72
C LEU A 265 -19.45 12.81 -13.20
N GLY A 266 -19.55 11.80 -14.07
CA GLY A 266 -19.98 11.96 -15.45
C GLY A 266 -21.46 12.37 -15.60
N HIS A 267 -22.32 12.22 -14.58
CA HIS A 267 -23.73 12.64 -14.65
C HIS A 267 -24.24 13.25 -13.33
N ARG A 268 -24.43 14.59 -13.35
CA ARG A 268 -25.26 15.46 -12.49
C ARG A 268 -25.13 15.32 -10.96
N SER A 269 -24.57 16.34 -10.32
CA SER A 269 -25.31 17.44 -9.67
C SER A 269 -24.35 18.36 -8.91
N GLN A 270 -24.56 19.67 -9.03
CA GLN A 270 -23.85 20.70 -8.28
C GLN A 270 -24.00 20.42 -6.78
N ILE A 271 -22.89 20.16 -6.09
CA ILE A 271 -22.82 20.27 -4.64
C ILE A 271 -22.39 21.71 -4.35
N PRO A 272 -23.15 22.48 -3.55
CA PRO A 272 -22.85 23.89 -3.32
C PRO A 272 -21.53 24.06 -2.57
N HIS A 273 -20.72 24.99 -3.07
CA HIS A 273 -19.61 25.58 -2.33
C HIS A 273 -20.17 26.31 -1.10
N GLU A 274 -20.07 25.73 0.09
CA GLU A 274 -20.27 26.48 1.33
C GLU A 274 -19.08 26.30 2.29
N THR A 275 -18.34 27.40 2.39
CA THR A 275 -17.56 27.90 3.54
C THR A 275 -16.37 27.09 4.05
N CYS A 276 -15.24 27.36 3.39
CA CYS A 276 -13.94 27.47 4.04
C CYS A 276 -14.06 28.50 5.20
N ARG A 277 -14.15 28.03 6.46
CA ARG A 277 -14.01 28.90 7.63
C ARG A 277 -12.53 29.04 7.95
N SER A 278 -12.07 30.28 7.95
CA SER A 278 -10.75 30.74 8.35
C SER A 278 -10.36 30.26 9.75
N LEU A 279 -9.12 29.80 9.88
CA LEU A 279 -8.46 29.60 11.17
C LEU A 279 -8.31 30.95 11.89
N PRO A 280 -8.52 31.02 13.23
CA PRO A 280 -8.22 32.22 13.98
C PRO A 280 -6.70 32.41 14.11
N GLN A 281 -6.22 33.63 13.84
CA GLN A 281 -4.84 34.02 14.10
C GLN A 281 -4.55 34.01 15.62
N PRO A 282 -3.36 33.59 16.05
CA PRO A 282 -2.98 33.68 17.45
C PRO A 282 -2.76 35.14 17.85
N SER A 283 -3.53 35.59 18.83
CA SER A 283 -3.33 36.84 19.54
C SER A 283 -1.97 36.83 20.23
N ARG A 284 -1.15 37.85 19.95
CA ARG A 284 0.06 38.16 20.72
C ARG A 284 -0.33 38.51 22.16
N ALA A 285 0.28 37.83 23.11
CA ALA A 285 0.50 38.27 24.48
C ALA A 285 1.98 38.04 24.80
#